data_AF-A0A3D3P5H5-F1
#
_entry.id   AF-A0A3D3P5H5-F1
#
_cell.length_a   1.000
_cell.length_b   1.000
_cell.length_c   1.000
_cell.angle_alpha   90.00
_cell.angle_beta   90.00
_cell.angle_gamma   90.00
#
_symmetry.space_group_name_H-M   'P 1'
#
loop_
_entity.id
_entity.type
_entity.pdbx_description
1 polymer ?
#
loop_
_entity_poly.entity_id
_entity_poly.type
_entity_poly.pdbx_seq_one_letter_code
_entity_poly.pdbx_strand_id
1 'polypeptide(L)'
;MVKVFVSGCYDILHAGHLQFFEEARALGDYLTVSFANEDILWKHKGRRPSLPDDHKAELLRSLVMVDHVVAGNGERKGLDFEPIFRELKPDILAVTEDDQFGELKEILCQELGCRYVCLPKTPPKFEPISTTAIVNRISGVTEAPLRVDFGGGWLDVPKYARKGGFIVNCAISPKVSLQDWPYEQKAGLGGSGAWALLNGKDSVQSELDLGVGWQDPAVIRETGVCVWKSGEKPRLDLKRDGAFLSGCMGLLWTGKQHDTPGSVGFERDYDLIERAGAVAKEAVMTESIAKLAEAVLMSYSAQLGEGMKDLPKIMGSVARKYCGGGHGGYALYLFPSREARDAAPGLVAVEPCYG
;
A
#
# COMPACT_ATOMS: atom_id res chain seq x y z
N MET A 1 15.84 -9.25 44.84
CA MET A 1 16.02 -8.72 43.48
C MET A 1 14.96 -9.35 42.62
N VAL A 2 14.05 -8.55 42.08
CA VAL A 2 12.97 -9.00 41.19
C VAL A 2 13.49 -9.01 39.75
N LYS A 3 13.49 -10.18 39.11
CA LYS A 3 13.96 -10.38 37.73
C LYS A 3 12.81 -10.28 36.74
N VAL A 4 12.91 -9.34 35.82
CA VAL A 4 11.96 -9.13 34.71
C VAL A 4 12.54 -9.71 33.43
N PHE A 5 11.69 -10.33 32.63
CA PHE A 5 12.03 -10.85 31.32
C PHE A 5 11.06 -10.31 30.28
N VAL A 6 11.61 -9.91 29.13
CA VAL A 6 10.84 -9.54 27.94
C VAL A 6 11.34 -10.32 26.74
N SER A 7 10.45 -10.63 25.80
CA SER A 7 10.81 -11.31 24.56
C SER A 7 10.23 -10.61 23.34
N GLY A 8 10.98 -10.61 22.25
CA GLY A 8 10.55 -10.01 20.99
C GLY A 8 11.49 -10.28 19.84
N CYS A 9 11.17 -9.72 18.68
CA CYS A 9 12.03 -9.83 17.49
C CYS A 9 13.21 -8.85 17.53
N TYR A 10 12.94 -7.62 18.00
CA TYR A 10 13.90 -6.51 18.16
C TYR A 10 14.88 -6.33 16.98
N ASP A 11 14.37 -6.47 15.75
CA ASP A 11 15.20 -6.50 14.54
C ASP A 11 15.83 -5.14 14.21
N ILE A 12 15.02 -4.08 14.23
CA ILE A 12 15.46 -2.68 14.19
C ILE A 12 14.86 -1.99 15.40
N LEU A 13 15.72 -1.42 16.26
CA LEU A 13 15.31 -0.68 17.44
C LEU A 13 14.71 0.68 17.07
N HIS A 14 13.71 1.10 17.83
CA HIS A 14 13.06 2.41 17.74
C HIS A 14 12.58 2.82 19.12
N ALA A 15 12.16 4.08 19.27
CA ALA A 15 11.83 4.65 20.59
C ALA A 15 10.70 3.92 21.33
N GLY A 16 9.78 3.27 20.60
CA GLY A 16 8.77 2.39 21.19
C GLY A 16 9.36 1.20 21.96
N HIS A 17 10.44 0.58 21.46
CA HIS A 17 11.15 -0.47 22.21
C HIS A 17 11.80 0.08 23.48
N LEU A 18 12.41 1.27 23.42
CA LEU A 18 13.01 1.91 24.59
C LEU A 18 11.95 2.18 25.67
N GLN A 19 10.81 2.76 25.28
CA GLN A 19 9.70 3.00 26.20
C GLN A 19 9.19 1.69 26.83
N PHE A 20 9.01 0.63 26.04
CA PHE A 20 8.62 -0.68 26.56
C PHE A 20 9.65 -1.27 27.53
N PHE A 21 10.95 -1.15 27.24
CA PHE A 21 11.99 -1.64 28.13
C PHE A 21 12.07 -0.84 29.44
N GLU A 22 11.87 0.49 29.41
CA GLU A 22 11.77 1.32 30.61
C GLU A 22 10.60 0.88 31.51
N GLU A 23 9.44 0.66 30.91
CA GLU A 23 8.23 0.24 31.62
C GLU A 23 8.38 -1.18 32.19
N ALA A 24 8.97 -2.10 31.44
CA ALA A 24 9.30 -3.44 31.92
C ALA A 24 10.33 -3.38 33.06
N ARG A 25 11.40 -2.58 32.91
CA ARG A 25 12.43 -2.43 33.94
C ARG A 25 11.87 -1.86 35.24
N ALA A 26 10.83 -1.02 35.18
CA ALA A 26 10.15 -0.47 36.35
C ALA A 26 9.35 -1.51 37.18
N LEU A 27 9.10 -2.71 36.63
CA LEU A 27 8.42 -3.80 37.34
C LEU A 27 9.34 -4.57 38.31
N GLY A 28 10.66 -4.36 38.25
CA GLY A 28 11.63 -5.08 39.07
C GLY A 28 12.99 -4.41 39.13
N ASP A 29 14.02 -5.20 39.44
CA ASP A 29 15.38 -4.74 39.72
C ASP A 29 16.38 -5.16 38.65
N TYR A 30 16.01 -6.07 37.75
CA TYR A 30 16.91 -6.64 36.74
C TYR A 30 16.14 -7.03 35.49
N LEU A 31 16.46 -6.45 34.32
CA LEU A 31 15.78 -6.73 33.05
C LEU A 31 16.64 -7.61 32.14
N THR A 32 16.11 -8.79 31.81
CA THR A 32 16.61 -9.61 30.70
C THR A 32 15.76 -9.38 29.45
N VAL A 33 16.42 -9.03 28.34
CA VAL A 33 15.80 -8.91 27.02
C VAL A 33 16.20 -10.12 26.16
N SER A 34 15.19 -10.87 25.68
CA SER A 34 15.39 -11.96 24.73
C SER A 34 14.97 -11.54 23.32
N PHE A 35 15.86 -11.70 22.35
CA PHE A 35 15.55 -11.45 20.95
C PHE A 35 15.51 -12.74 20.12
N ALA A 36 14.62 -12.80 19.12
CA ALA A 36 14.60 -13.90 18.17
C ALA A 36 15.85 -13.91 17.29
N ASN A 37 16.58 -15.03 17.29
CA ASN A 37 17.78 -15.24 16.47
C ASN A 37 17.44 -15.45 14.97
N GLU A 38 18.47 -15.51 14.12
CA GLU A 38 18.30 -15.69 12.67
C GLU A 38 17.49 -16.94 12.31
N ASP A 39 17.78 -18.09 12.93
CA ASP A 39 17.11 -19.35 12.66
C ASP A 39 15.61 -19.29 12.98
N ILE A 40 15.25 -18.67 14.11
CA ILE A 40 13.86 -18.46 14.53
C ILE A 40 13.13 -17.56 13.53
N LEU A 41 13.77 -16.46 13.11
CA LEU A 41 13.15 -15.54 12.14
C LEU A 41 12.96 -16.19 10.78
N TRP A 42 13.93 -16.98 10.34
CA TRP A 42 13.83 -17.74 9.11
C TRP A 42 12.69 -18.76 9.18
N LYS A 43 12.63 -19.58 10.24
CA LYS A 43 11.60 -20.62 10.41
C LYS A 43 10.19 -20.04 10.63
N HIS A 44 10.04 -18.98 11.42
CA HIS A 44 8.72 -18.47 11.83
C HIS A 44 8.18 -17.32 10.99
N LYS A 45 9.06 -16.52 10.38
CA LYS A 45 8.67 -15.36 9.56
C LYS A 45 9.11 -15.47 8.09
N GLY A 46 9.86 -16.52 7.71
CA GLY A 46 10.28 -16.75 6.32
C GLY A 46 11.25 -15.68 5.80
N ARG A 47 11.94 -14.97 6.69
CA ARG A 47 12.84 -13.87 6.33
C ARG A 47 14.08 -13.85 7.21
N ARG A 48 15.18 -13.31 6.67
CA ARG A 48 16.38 -13.01 7.45
C ARG A 48 16.16 -11.76 8.32
N PRO A 49 16.90 -11.63 9.44
CA PRO A 49 16.91 -10.38 10.21
C PRO A 49 17.52 -9.24 9.38
N SER A 50 17.11 -8.01 9.69
CA SER A 50 17.71 -6.78 9.15
C SER A 50 19.08 -6.49 9.76
N LEU A 51 19.32 -6.93 11.00
CA LEU A 51 20.61 -6.83 11.68
C LEU A 51 21.13 -8.22 12.08
N PRO A 52 22.43 -8.51 11.89
CA PRO A 52 23.07 -9.69 12.46
C PRO A 52 22.81 -9.85 13.96
N ASP A 53 22.78 -11.08 14.47
CA ASP A 53 22.41 -11.37 15.86
C ASP A 53 23.39 -10.76 16.88
N ASP A 54 24.67 -10.70 16.57
CA ASP A 54 25.70 -10.05 17.38
C ASP A 54 25.51 -8.52 17.44
N HIS A 55 25.15 -7.88 16.33
CA HIS A 55 24.81 -6.47 16.29
C HIS A 55 23.56 -6.16 17.12
N LYS A 56 22.50 -6.97 17.01
CA LYS A 56 21.29 -6.82 17.84
C LYS A 56 21.63 -6.96 19.33
N ALA A 57 22.42 -7.97 19.67
CA ALA A 57 22.81 -8.22 21.05
C ALA A 57 23.58 -7.04 21.64
N GLU A 58 24.56 -6.48 20.90
CA GLU A 58 25.37 -5.37 21.39
C GLU A 58 24.56 -4.08 21.55
N LEU A 59 23.69 -3.77 20.59
CA LEU A 59 22.79 -2.62 20.69
C LEU A 59 21.88 -2.72 21.93
N LEU A 60 21.27 -3.88 22.16
CA LEU A 60 20.42 -4.11 23.33
C LEU A 60 21.21 -4.00 24.64
N ARG A 61 22.44 -4.54 24.71
CA ARG A 61 23.30 -4.45 25.90
C ARG A 61 23.71 -3.03 26.24
N SER A 62 23.81 -2.15 25.23
CA SER A 62 24.18 -0.75 25.44
C SER A 62 23.08 0.10 26.08
N LEU A 63 21.83 -0.42 26.14
CA LEU A 63 20.70 0.30 26.70
C LEU A 63 20.74 0.26 28.24
N VAL A 64 20.74 1.44 28.87
CA VAL A 64 20.91 1.61 30.33
C VAL A 64 19.93 0.79 31.18
N MET A 65 18.70 0.58 30.69
CA MET A 65 17.68 -0.18 31.41
C MET A 65 17.79 -1.70 31.26
N VAL A 66 18.68 -2.20 30.39
CA VAL A 66 18.83 -3.62 30.07
C VAL A 66 20.04 -4.19 30.79
N ASP A 67 19.81 -5.15 31.69
CA ASP A 67 20.86 -5.75 32.50
C ASP A 67 21.46 -7.01 31.86
N HIS A 68 20.68 -7.72 31.03
CA HIS A 68 21.12 -8.93 30.34
C HIS A 68 20.42 -9.09 28.99
N VAL A 69 21.15 -9.63 28.00
CA VAL A 69 20.62 -9.89 26.66
C VAL A 69 20.90 -11.33 26.26
N VAL A 70 19.86 -12.01 25.80
CA VAL A 70 19.94 -13.39 25.34
C VAL A 70 19.30 -13.55 23.97
N ALA A 71 19.81 -14.49 23.18
CA ALA A 71 19.15 -14.91 21.96
C ALA A 71 18.19 -16.06 22.28
N GLY A 72 16.94 -15.96 21.83
CA GLY A 72 16.00 -17.07 21.85
C GLY A 72 16.56 -18.24 21.04
N ASN A 73 16.26 -19.47 21.46
CA ASN A 73 16.77 -20.70 20.86
C ASN A 73 15.74 -21.85 20.87
N GLY A 74 14.49 -21.55 21.24
CA GLY A 74 13.37 -22.47 21.24
C GLY A 74 12.72 -22.57 19.86
N GLU A 75 12.19 -23.75 19.54
CA GLU A 75 11.52 -24.01 18.26
C GLU A 75 10.01 -23.76 18.31
N ARG A 76 9.44 -23.58 19.50
CA ARG A 76 8.01 -23.41 19.71
C ARG A 76 7.60 -21.98 19.35
N LYS A 77 6.82 -21.85 18.27
CA LYS A 77 6.31 -20.55 17.81
C LYS A 77 5.57 -19.80 18.94
N GLY A 78 5.97 -18.55 19.19
CA GLY A 78 5.43 -17.70 20.26
C GLY A 78 6.12 -17.88 21.62
N LEU A 79 6.93 -18.92 21.77
CA LEU A 79 7.70 -19.27 22.96
C LEU A 79 9.15 -19.64 22.59
N ASP A 80 9.72 -18.95 21.61
CA ASP A 80 11.10 -19.16 21.15
C ASP A 80 12.16 -18.86 22.22
N PHE A 81 11.76 -18.22 23.32
CA PHE A 81 12.59 -17.96 24.49
C PHE A 81 12.41 -19.01 25.59
N GLU A 82 11.52 -19.99 25.45
CA GLU A 82 11.17 -20.94 26.53
C GLU A 82 12.38 -21.68 27.14
N PRO A 83 13.34 -22.23 26.37
CA PRO A 83 14.47 -22.97 26.97
C PRO A 83 15.30 -22.09 27.91
N ILE A 84 15.63 -20.88 27.48
CA ILE A 84 16.43 -19.92 28.27
C ILE A 84 15.62 -19.34 29.42
N PHE A 85 14.30 -19.17 29.25
CA PHE A 85 13.40 -18.70 30.29
C PHE A 85 13.31 -19.68 31.46
N ARG A 86 13.24 -21.00 31.17
CA ARG A 86 13.27 -22.07 32.17
C ARG A 86 14.60 -22.12 32.93
N GLU A 87 15.71 -21.79 32.28
CA GLU A 87 17.03 -21.71 32.90
C GLU A 87 17.16 -20.50 33.84
N LEU A 88 16.80 -19.31 33.35
CA LEU A 88 16.97 -18.06 34.08
C LEU A 88 15.97 -17.85 35.22
N LYS A 89 14.82 -18.53 35.17
CA LYS A 89 13.74 -18.49 36.17
C LYS A 89 13.40 -17.06 36.60
N PRO A 90 12.98 -16.17 35.69
CA PRO A 90 12.60 -14.81 36.04
C PRO A 90 11.33 -14.78 36.89
N ASP A 91 11.15 -13.73 37.68
CA ASP A 91 9.98 -13.54 38.53
C ASP A 91 8.79 -12.98 37.74
N ILE A 92 9.06 -12.24 36.65
CA ILE A 92 8.07 -11.55 35.83
C ILE A 92 8.36 -11.77 34.35
N LEU A 93 7.34 -12.15 33.57
CA LEU A 93 7.32 -12.01 32.11
C LEU A 93 6.46 -10.80 31.75
N ALA A 94 7.08 -9.76 31.21
CA ALA A 94 6.38 -8.57 30.75
C ALA A 94 6.12 -8.64 29.24
N VAL A 95 4.89 -8.34 28.83
CA VAL A 95 4.45 -8.33 27.43
C VAL A 95 3.62 -7.09 27.13
N THR A 96 3.31 -6.86 25.86
CA THR A 96 2.43 -5.79 25.40
C THR A 96 1.03 -6.33 25.06
N GLU A 97 0.03 -5.44 25.06
CA GLU A 97 -1.37 -5.80 24.72
C GLU A 97 -1.56 -6.39 23.31
N ASP A 98 -0.64 -6.15 22.39
CA ASP A 98 -0.67 -6.65 21.00
C ASP A 98 0.02 -8.01 20.81
N ASP A 99 0.39 -8.68 21.91
CA ASP A 99 1.00 -10.01 21.86
C ASP A 99 0.01 -11.09 21.38
N GLN A 100 0.30 -11.67 20.22
CA GLN A 100 -0.52 -12.71 19.59
C GLN A 100 -0.48 -14.07 20.30
N PHE A 101 0.43 -14.26 21.26
CA PHE A 101 0.68 -15.52 21.97
C PHE A 101 0.51 -15.37 23.48
N GLY A 102 -0.24 -14.36 23.94
CA GLY A 102 -0.44 -14.05 25.36
C GLY A 102 -0.92 -15.25 26.18
N GLU A 103 -1.91 -16.01 25.69
CA GLU A 103 -2.42 -17.21 26.38
C GLU A 103 -1.34 -18.27 26.61
N LEU A 104 -0.50 -18.55 25.60
CA LEU A 104 0.58 -19.52 25.72
C LEU A 104 1.65 -19.07 26.73
N LYS A 105 1.95 -17.77 26.74
CA LYS A 105 2.89 -17.15 27.67
C LYS A 105 2.38 -17.16 29.11
N GLU A 106 1.08 -16.93 29.30
CA GLU A 106 0.43 -16.98 30.60
C GLU A 106 0.44 -18.41 31.18
N ILE A 107 0.13 -19.42 30.35
CA ILE A 107 0.24 -20.84 30.75
C ILE A 107 1.66 -21.18 31.18
N LEU A 108 2.67 -20.78 30.41
CA LEU A 108 4.09 -20.99 30.76
C LEU A 108 4.44 -20.34 32.10
N CYS A 109 3.92 -19.14 32.37
CA CYS A 109 4.14 -18.45 33.65
C CYS A 109 3.51 -19.19 34.82
N GLN A 110 2.30 -19.71 34.65
CA GLN A 110 1.61 -20.54 35.66
C GLN A 110 2.38 -21.83 35.95
N GLU A 111 2.88 -22.51 34.91
CA GLU A 111 3.71 -23.71 35.06
C GLU A 111 5.00 -23.46 35.86
N LEU A 112 5.61 -22.30 35.66
CA LEU A 112 6.90 -21.94 36.25
C LEU A 112 6.78 -21.15 37.57
N GLY A 113 5.56 -20.78 37.96
CA GLY A 113 5.31 -19.97 39.16
C GLY A 113 5.82 -18.52 39.06
N CYS A 114 5.91 -17.96 37.85
CA CYS A 114 6.26 -16.56 37.65
C CYS A 114 5.04 -15.72 37.26
N ARG A 115 5.15 -14.39 37.40
CA ARG A 115 4.05 -13.46 37.16
C ARG A 115 4.02 -13.02 35.70
N TYR A 116 2.92 -13.29 35.00
CA TYR A 116 2.64 -12.69 33.71
C TYR A 116 2.09 -11.28 33.89
N VAL A 117 2.70 -10.29 33.22
CA VAL A 117 2.27 -8.88 33.26
C VAL A 117 2.10 -8.35 31.84
N CYS A 118 0.86 -8.09 31.46
CA CYS A 118 0.55 -7.34 30.24
C CYS A 118 0.60 -5.84 30.57
N LEU A 119 1.58 -5.13 30.01
CA LEU A 119 1.71 -3.68 30.19
C LEU A 119 0.65 -2.95 29.36
N PRO A 120 -0.05 -1.97 29.96
CA PRO A 120 -1.08 -1.22 29.25
C PRO A 120 -0.46 -0.37 28.14
N LYS A 121 -1.23 -0.04 27.10
CA LYS A 121 -0.81 0.93 26.08
C LYS A 121 -0.67 2.32 26.70
N THR A 122 0.51 2.64 27.18
CA THR A 122 0.88 4.01 27.54
C THR A 122 0.85 4.89 26.30
N PRO A 123 0.38 6.16 26.41
CA PRO A 123 0.49 7.09 25.31
C PRO A 123 1.94 7.14 24.82
N PRO A 124 2.17 6.97 23.51
CA PRO A 124 3.51 6.86 22.99
C PRO A 124 4.23 8.19 23.18
N LYS A 125 5.45 8.16 23.73
CA LYS A 125 6.27 9.37 23.94
C LYS A 125 6.71 10.01 22.60
N PHE A 126 6.63 9.24 21.52
CA PHE A 126 7.06 9.60 20.16
C PHE A 126 5.99 9.17 19.16
N GLU A 127 6.06 9.69 17.93
CA GLU A 127 5.20 9.21 16.85
C GLU A 127 5.37 7.69 16.66
N PRO A 128 4.29 6.89 16.69
CA PRO A 128 4.38 5.44 16.58
C PRO A 128 5.00 4.99 15.26
N ILE A 129 5.99 4.11 15.35
CA ILE A 129 6.62 3.43 14.23
C ILE A 129 6.86 1.97 14.57
N SER A 130 6.84 1.10 13.56
CA SER A 130 7.21 -0.31 13.68
C SER A 130 8.48 -0.62 12.91
N THR A 131 9.19 -1.68 13.29
CA THR A 131 10.29 -2.23 12.50
C THR A 131 9.89 -2.44 11.03
N THR A 132 8.72 -3.03 10.77
CA THR A 132 8.20 -3.24 9.41
C THR A 132 8.06 -1.92 8.66
N ALA A 133 7.53 -0.87 9.29
CA ALA A 133 7.40 0.45 8.67
C ALA A 133 8.77 1.08 8.36
N ILE A 134 9.77 0.90 9.22
CA ILE A 134 11.15 1.38 8.96
C ILE A 134 11.73 0.67 7.75
N VAL A 135 11.69 -0.67 7.74
CA VAL A 135 12.22 -1.49 6.64
C VAL A 135 11.57 -1.09 5.33
N ASN A 136 10.23 -1.01 5.31
CA ASN A 136 9.53 -0.67 4.08
C ASN A 136 9.85 0.75 3.59
N ARG A 137 10.07 1.71 4.50
CA ARG A 137 10.47 3.08 4.13
C ARG A 137 11.88 3.10 3.53
N ILE A 138 12.81 2.31 4.08
CA ILE A 138 14.17 2.19 3.54
C ILE A 138 14.16 1.50 2.16
N SER A 139 13.35 0.47 1.99
CA SER A 139 13.20 -0.25 0.72
C SER A 139 12.23 0.43 -0.27
N GLY A 140 11.68 1.58 0.09
CA GLY A 140 10.69 2.30 -0.73
C GLY A 140 11.27 2.73 -2.07
N VAL A 141 10.41 2.89 -3.06
CA VAL A 141 10.81 3.46 -4.36
C VAL A 141 11.02 4.97 -4.21
N THR A 142 12.01 5.52 -4.91
CA THR A 142 12.26 6.97 -4.94
C THR A 142 11.28 7.72 -5.83
N GLU A 143 10.76 7.03 -6.84
CA GLU A 143 9.78 7.54 -7.79
C GLU A 143 8.67 6.51 -7.99
N ALA A 144 7.44 6.98 -8.12
CA ALA A 144 6.28 6.16 -8.42
C ALA A 144 5.54 6.72 -9.64
N PRO A 145 5.01 5.88 -10.55
CA PRO A 145 4.10 6.37 -11.57
C PRO A 145 2.76 6.77 -10.94
N LEU A 146 2.02 7.63 -11.65
CA LEU A 146 0.59 7.80 -11.43
C LEU A 146 -0.17 6.90 -12.42
N ARG A 147 -1.49 7.04 -12.53
CA ARG A 147 -2.28 6.23 -13.47
C ARG A 147 -3.47 6.95 -14.09
N VAL A 148 -3.83 6.54 -15.29
CA VAL A 148 -5.09 6.87 -15.97
C VAL A 148 -5.92 5.63 -16.24
N ASP A 149 -7.22 5.78 -16.41
CA ASP A 149 -8.16 4.68 -16.65
C ASP A 149 -8.97 4.91 -17.94
N PHE A 150 -9.13 3.87 -18.75
CA PHE A 150 -9.78 3.95 -20.06
C PHE A 150 -11.22 3.42 -20.04
N GLY A 151 -11.50 2.40 -19.24
CA GLY A 151 -12.81 1.78 -19.14
C GLY A 151 -12.96 0.86 -17.93
N GLY A 152 -14.20 0.67 -17.47
CA GLY A 152 -14.52 -0.23 -16.35
C GLY A 152 -14.20 0.31 -14.95
N GLY A 153 -13.95 1.61 -14.80
CA GLY A 153 -13.77 2.22 -13.47
C GLY A 153 -14.96 1.93 -12.55
N TRP A 154 -14.71 1.84 -11.23
CA TRP A 154 -15.65 1.39 -10.19
C TRP A 154 -15.91 -0.12 -10.11
N LEU A 155 -15.63 -0.90 -11.16
CA LEU A 155 -15.80 -2.36 -11.11
C LEU A 155 -14.71 -3.06 -10.27
N ASP A 156 -13.71 -2.31 -9.81
CA ASP A 156 -12.71 -2.69 -8.82
C ASP A 156 -13.20 -2.51 -7.36
N VAL A 157 -14.29 -1.78 -7.15
CA VAL A 157 -14.91 -1.67 -5.83
C VAL A 157 -15.70 -2.96 -5.55
N PRO A 158 -15.43 -3.71 -4.47
CA PRO A 158 -16.05 -5.01 -4.22
C PRO A 158 -17.58 -5.00 -4.30
N LYS A 159 -18.22 -3.93 -3.81
CA LYS A 159 -19.68 -3.74 -3.86
C LYS A 159 -20.27 -3.68 -5.27
N TYR A 160 -19.50 -3.17 -6.23
CA TYR A 160 -19.95 -2.95 -7.62
C TYR A 160 -19.27 -3.90 -8.61
N ALA A 161 -18.51 -4.87 -8.12
CA ALA A 161 -17.83 -5.84 -8.94
C ALA A 161 -18.81 -6.67 -9.76
N ARG A 162 -18.46 -6.93 -11.02
CA ARG A 162 -19.27 -7.68 -11.98
C ARG A 162 -18.50 -8.88 -12.52
N LYS A 163 -19.12 -10.06 -12.46
CA LYS A 163 -18.52 -11.28 -12.98
C LYS A 163 -18.38 -11.19 -14.51
N GLY A 164 -17.14 -11.12 -14.99
CA GLY A 164 -16.84 -10.95 -16.41
C GLY A 164 -16.59 -9.51 -16.83
N GLY A 165 -16.74 -8.55 -15.91
CA GLY A 165 -16.33 -7.16 -16.11
C GLY A 165 -14.81 -7.02 -16.12
N PHE A 166 -14.32 -5.97 -16.78
CA PHE A 166 -12.89 -5.66 -16.87
C PHE A 166 -12.63 -4.21 -16.51
N ILE A 167 -11.49 -3.95 -15.88
CA ILE A 167 -10.96 -2.61 -15.63
C ILE A 167 -9.69 -2.45 -16.46
N VAL A 168 -9.57 -1.36 -17.21
CA VAL A 168 -8.40 -1.10 -18.06
C VAL A 168 -7.78 0.23 -17.69
N ASN A 169 -6.54 0.19 -17.24
CA ASN A 169 -5.79 1.35 -16.78
C ASN A 169 -4.33 1.28 -17.22
N CYS A 170 -3.64 2.41 -17.10
CA CYS A 170 -2.24 2.53 -17.49
C CYS A 170 -1.49 3.36 -16.45
N ALA A 171 -0.35 2.85 -16.00
CA ALA A 171 0.61 3.63 -15.25
C ALA A 171 1.28 4.65 -16.18
N ILE A 172 1.46 5.88 -15.73
CA ILE A 172 1.93 6.98 -16.57
C ILE A 172 3.21 7.63 -16.04
N SER A 173 3.91 8.26 -16.96
CA SER A 173 5.01 9.20 -16.71
C SER A 173 4.66 10.61 -17.24
N PRO A 174 5.29 11.70 -16.75
CA PRO A 174 6.34 11.75 -15.72
C PRO A 174 5.95 11.10 -14.39
N LYS A 175 6.92 10.46 -13.73
CA LYS A 175 6.73 9.89 -12.38
C LYS A 175 6.67 11.00 -11.34
N VAL A 176 6.26 10.64 -10.13
CA VAL A 176 6.25 11.53 -8.94
C VAL A 176 7.25 11.02 -7.91
N SER A 177 7.79 11.94 -7.11
CA SER A 177 8.60 11.65 -5.93
C SER A 177 8.11 12.47 -4.72
N LEU A 178 8.72 12.25 -3.56
CA LEU A 178 8.43 13.08 -2.37
C LEU A 178 8.95 14.53 -2.51
N GLN A 179 9.84 14.79 -3.46
CA GLN A 179 10.45 16.11 -3.69
C GLN A 179 9.84 16.83 -4.89
N ASP A 180 9.45 16.07 -5.92
CA ASP A 180 8.92 16.58 -7.16
C ASP A 180 7.59 15.91 -7.51
N TRP A 181 6.55 16.72 -7.62
CA TRP A 181 5.20 16.27 -7.90
C TRP A 181 4.57 17.17 -8.97
N PRO A 182 4.79 16.89 -10.27
CA PRO A 182 4.39 17.77 -11.37
C PRO A 182 2.88 17.77 -11.70
N TYR A 183 2.06 17.18 -10.83
CA TYR A 183 0.61 17.07 -11.00
C TYR A 183 -0.14 17.75 -9.87
N GLU A 184 -1.41 18.08 -10.10
CA GLU A 184 -2.26 18.58 -9.03
C GLU A 184 -2.59 17.45 -8.04
N GLN A 185 -2.76 17.80 -6.77
CA GLN A 185 -3.18 16.85 -5.74
C GLN A 185 -4.69 16.62 -5.81
N LYS A 186 -5.14 15.43 -5.35
CA LYS A 186 -6.55 15.00 -5.44
C LYS A 186 -7.10 15.19 -6.87
N ALA A 187 -6.38 14.65 -7.84
CA ALA A 187 -6.65 14.91 -9.25
C ALA A 187 -7.16 13.70 -10.03
N GLY A 188 -7.57 12.63 -9.34
CA GLY A 188 -8.12 11.43 -9.98
C GLY A 188 -7.08 10.57 -10.67
N LEU A 189 -5.77 10.72 -10.38
CA LEU A 189 -4.66 9.99 -11.00
C LEU A 189 -4.02 8.89 -10.11
N GLY A 190 -4.67 8.50 -9.01
CA GLY A 190 -4.11 7.52 -8.05
C GLY A 190 -2.99 8.04 -7.16
N GLY A 191 -2.96 9.35 -6.90
CA GLY A 191 -1.91 9.99 -6.09
C GLY A 191 -1.77 9.43 -4.67
N SER A 192 -2.86 8.99 -4.03
CA SER A 192 -2.79 8.31 -2.72
C SER A 192 -2.03 6.99 -2.79
N GLY A 193 -2.24 6.20 -3.84
CA GLY A 193 -1.53 4.95 -4.10
C GLY A 193 -0.03 5.19 -4.31
N ALA A 194 0.33 6.18 -5.13
CA ALA A 194 1.73 6.56 -5.36
C ALA A 194 2.41 7.09 -4.10
N TRP A 195 1.72 7.94 -3.33
CA TRP A 195 2.21 8.46 -2.05
C TRP A 195 2.47 7.34 -1.03
N ALA A 196 1.56 6.37 -0.95
CA ALA A 196 1.75 5.21 -0.08
C ALA A 196 2.99 4.40 -0.50
N LEU A 197 3.17 4.15 -1.80
CA LEU A 197 4.31 3.42 -2.34
C LEU A 197 5.65 4.13 -2.06
N LEU A 198 5.72 5.45 -2.26
CA LEU A 198 6.89 6.28 -1.94
C LEU A 198 7.24 6.27 -0.44
N ASN A 199 6.24 6.04 0.42
CA ASN A 199 6.41 5.96 1.88
C ASN A 199 6.62 4.52 2.38
N GLY A 200 6.75 3.53 1.50
CA GLY A 200 6.92 2.14 1.89
C GLY A 200 5.66 1.51 2.50
N LYS A 201 4.46 1.95 2.10
CA LYS A 201 3.21 1.37 2.58
C LYS A 201 2.62 0.46 1.52
N ASP A 202 2.08 -0.70 1.94
CA ASP A 202 1.28 -1.56 1.06
C ASP A 202 -0.16 -1.03 0.98
N SER A 203 -0.42 -0.22 -0.05
CA SER A 203 -1.71 0.44 -0.27
C SER A 203 -2.79 -0.50 -0.79
N VAL A 204 -2.45 -1.59 -1.48
CA VAL A 204 -3.46 -2.52 -2.04
C VAL A 204 -4.26 -3.15 -0.91
N GLN A 205 -3.58 -3.75 0.07
CA GLN A 205 -4.27 -4.41 1.19
C GLN A 205 -5.04 -3.39 2.05
N SER A 206 -4.47 -2.21 2.27
CA SER A 206 -5.11 -1.14 3.03
C SER A 206 -6.41 -0.65 2.39
N GLU A 207 -6.47 -0.58 1.05
CA GLU A 207 -7.68 -0.18 0.31
C GLU A 207 -8.75 -1.27 0.31
N LEU A 208 -8.34 -2.55 0.19
CA LEU A 208 -9.25 -3.69 0.30
C LEU A 208 -9.95 -3.74 1.66
N ASP A 209 -9.22 -3.50 2.74
CA ASP A 209 -9.75 -3.52 4.11
C ASP A 209 -10.76 -2.38 4.37
N LEU A 210 -10.65 -1.28 3.62
CA LEU A 210 -11.57 -0.14 3.66
C LEU A 210 -12.76 -0.29 2.69
N GLY A 211 -12.79 -1.36 1.89
CA GLY A 211 -13.84 -1.59 0.89
C GLY A 211 -13.86 -0.57 -0.25
N VAL A 212 -12.76 0.14 -0.48
CA VAL A 212 -12.60 1.07 -1.61
C VAL A 212 -12.02 0.35 -2.83
N GLY A 213 -12.02 1.02 -3.99
CA GLY A 213 -11.52 0.42 -5.24
C GLY A 213 -10.01 0.21 -5.19
N TRP A 214 -9.55 -0.99 -5.55
CA TRP A 214 -8.14 -1.41 -5.44
C TRP A 214 -7.27 -1.09 -6.67
N GLN A 215 -7.84 -0.50 -7.73
CA GLN A 215 -7.15 -0.41 -9.02
C GLN A 215 -5.90 0.49 -8.98
N ASP A 216 -5.93 1.54 -8.16
CA ASP A 216 -4.90 2.58 -8.10
C ASP A 216 -3.54 1.99 -7.67
N PRO A 217 -3.42 1.40 -6.47
CA PRO A 217 -2.17 0.81 -6.04
C PRO A 217 -1.78 -0.42 -6.87
N ALA A 218 -2.76 -1.15 -7.44
CA ALA A 218 -2.49 -2.31 -8.28
C ALA A 218 -1.74 -1.93 -9.57
N VAL A 219 -2.24 -0.94 -10.33
CA VAL A 219 -1.59 -0.52 -11.58
C VAL A 219 -0.30 0.25 -11.34
N ILE A 220 -0.20 1.05 -10.27
CA ILE A 220 1.02 1.78 -9.93
C ILE A 220 2.17 0.81 -9.64
N ARG A 221 1.87 -0.31 -8.96
CA ARG A 221 2.84 -1.37 -8.68
C ARG A 221 3.14 -2.22 -9.90
N GLU A 222 2.11 -2.57 -10.68
CA GLU A 222 2.26 -3.45 -11.84
C GLU A 222 2.96 -2.75 -13.01
N THR A 223 2.70 -1.45 -13.22
CA THR A 223 3.13 -0.63 -14.36
C THR A 223 2.56 -1.09 -15.71
N GLY A 224 2.80 -0.33 -16.78
CA GLY A 224 2.32 -0.63 -18.12
C GLY A 224 0.82 -0.36 -18.32
N VAL A 225 0.25 -1.01 -19.34
CA VAL A 225 -1.19 -1.02 -19.62
C VAL A 225 -1.75 -2.34 -19.15
N CYS A 226 -2.66 -2.29 -18.18
CA CYS A 226 -3.19 -3.48 -17.53
C CYS A 226 -4.69 -3.63 -17.79
N VAL A 227 -5.09 -4.87 -18.06
CA VAL A 227 -6.49 -5.32 -18.07
C VAL A 227 -6.68 -6.21 -16.86
N TRP A 228 -7.57 -5.81 -15.96
CA TRP A 228 -7.89 -6.53 -14.75
C TRP A 228 -9.29 -7.14 -14.83
N LYS A 229 -9.47 -8.31 -14.24
CA LYS A 229 -10.81 -8.86 -14.01
C LYS A 229 -11.44 -8.14 -12.83
N SER A 230 -12.70 -7.73 -13.00
CA SER A 230 -13.50 -7.21 -11.90
C SER A 230 -13.71 -8.29 -10.83
N GLY A 231 -13.62 -7.88 -9.57
CA GLY A 231 -13.70 -8.76 -8.42
C GLY A 231 -13.22 -8.10 -7.14
N GLU A 232 -13.24 -8.86 -6.04
CA GLU A 232 -12.83 -8.38 -4.72
C GLU A 232 -11.35 -8.07 -4.61
N LYS A 233 -10.51 -8.65 -5.48
CA LYS A 233 -9.05 -8.50 -5.44
C LYS A 233 -8.49 -8.28 -6.84
N PRO A 234 -7.34 -7.58 -6.97
CA PRO A 234 -6.69 -7.42 -8.25
C PRO A 234 -6.34 -8.76 -8.88
N ARG A 235 -6.87 -9.01 -10.09
CA ARG A 235 -6.52 -10.18 -10.90
C ARG A 235 -6.23 -9.74 -12.32
N LEU A 236 -4.96 -9.77 -12.69
CA LEU A 236 -4.51 -9.42 -14.03
C LEU A 236 -5.00 -10.44 -15.06
N ASP A 237 -5.58 -9.97 -16.15
CA ASP A 237 -5.98 -10.77 -17.33
C ASP A 237 -4.97 -10.60 -18.46
N LEU A 238 -4.52 -9.37 -18.70
CA LEU A 238 -3.54 -9.03 -19.74
C LEU A 238 -2.72 -7.82 -19.30
N LYS A 239 -1.45 -7.79 -19.70
CA LYS A 239 -0.56 -6.63 -19.58
C LYS A 239 0.18 -6.39 -20.89
N ARG A 240 0.36 -5.12 -21.24
CA ARG A 240 1.18 -4.63 -22.35
C ARG A 240 2.14 -3.57 -21.84
N ASP A 241 3.21 -3.31 -22.59
CA ASP A 241 4.13 -2.20 -22.33
C ASP A 241 3.49 -0.82 -22.56
N GLY A 242 2.50 -0.78 -23.45
CA GLY A 242 1.80 0.44 -23.85
C GLY A 242 2.43 1.15 -25.04
N ALA A 243 3.34 0.52 -25.79
CA ALA A 243 3.99 1.17 -26.94
C ALA A 243 2.99 1.81 -27.92
N PHE A 244 1.83 1.17 -28.15
CA PHE A 244 0.75 1.69 -29.00
C PHE A 244 0.11 3.01 -28.51
N LEU A 245 0.27 3.34 -27.22
CA LEU A 245 -0.21 4.58 -26.60
C LEU A 245 0.86 5.69 -26.53
N SER A 246 2.09 5.41 -26.96
CA SER A 246 3.15 6.42 -26.87
C SER A 246 2.82 7.63 -27.74
N GLY A 247 2.88 8.82 -27.14
CA GLY A 247 2.51 10.06 -27.80
C GLY A 247 1.00 10.34 -27.85
N CYS A 248 0.15 9.43 -27.41
CA CYS A 248 -1.29 9.50 -27.67
C CYS A 248 -2.11 10.08 -26.50
N MET A 249 -1.50 10.42 -25.37
CA MET A 249 -2.21 10.82 -24.15
C MET A 249 -1.81 12.21 -23.64
N GLY A 250 -2.80 13.02 -23.30
CA GLY A 250 -2.61 14.30 -22.61
C GLY A 250 -3.63 14.48 -21.48
N LEU A 251 -3.23 15.22 -20.45
CA LEU A 251 -4.07 15.53 -19.29
C LEU A 251 -4.41 17.02 -19.23
N LEU A 252 -5.68 17.33 -19.01
CA LEU A 252 -6.16 18.70 -18.77
C LEU A 252 -6.62 18.85 -17.33
N TRP A 253 -6.04 19.79 -16.58
CA TRP A 253 -6.56 20.14 -15.26
C TRP A 253 -7.90 20.87 -15.40
N THR A 254 -8.94 20.38 -14.72
CA THR A 254 -10.30 20.94 -14.84
C THR A 254 -10.56 22.16 -13.96
N GLY A 255 -9.56 22.64 -13.21
CA GLY A 255 -9.68 23.79 -12.32
C GLY A 255 -10.32 23.49 -10.96
N LYS A 256 -10.70 22.24 -10.70
CA LYS A 256 -11.33 21.79 -9.44
C LYS A 256 -10.68 20.49 -8.98
N GLN A 257 -10.51 20.35 -7.67
CA GLN A 257 -10.13 19.06 -7.09
C GLN A 257 -11.22 18.01 -7.33
N HIS A 258 -10.79 16.76 -7.48
CA HIS A 258 -11.67 15.61 -7.57
C HIS A 258 -12.31 15.35 -6.19
N ASP A 259 -13.65 15.30 -6.14
CA ASP A 259 -14.41 14.97 -4.93
C ASP A 259 -14.82 13.49 -4.96
N THR A 260 -14.04 12.64 -4.31
CA THR A 260 -14.32 11.20 -4.14
C THR A 260 -15.40 10.91 -3.07
N PRO A 261 -15.43 11.61 -1.91
CA PRO A 261 -16.43 11.35 -0.87
C PRO A 261 -17.86 11.74 -1.25
N GLY A 262 -18.05 12.73 -2.12
CA GLY A 262 -19.37 13.11 -2.65
C GLY A 262 -19.96 12.14 -3.67
N SER A 263 -19.17 11.17 -4.19
CA SER A 263 -19.57 10.35 -5.34
C SER A 263 -20.27 9.02 -5.01
N VAL A 264 -20.36 8.63 -3.74
CA VAL A 264 -20.90 7.31 -3.31
C VAL A 264 -22.43 7.22 -3.48
N GLY A 265 -23.11 8.35 -3.72
CA GLY A 265 -24.57 8.44 -3.85
C GLY A 265 -25.12 8.68 -5.26
N PHE A 266 -24.28 8.75 -6.31
CA PHE A 266 -24.77 8.95 -7.68
C PHE A 266 -25.26 7.64 -8.30
N GLU A 267 -26.38 7.72 -9.02
CA GLU A 267 -26.88 6.62 -9.84
C GLU A 267 -25.96 6.46 -11.05
N ARG A 268 -25.33 5.29 -11.18
CA ARG A 268 -24.37 5.00 -12.24
C ARG A 268 -24.89 3.93 -13.18
N ASP A 269 -24.64 4.13 -14.48
CA ASP A 269 -24.89 3.12 -15.50
C ASP A 269 -23.75 2.06 -15.48
N TYR A 270 -23.85 1.13 -14.53
CA TYR A 270 -22.87 0.04 -14.40
C TYR A 270 -22.86 -0.90 -15.62
N ASP A 271 -23.94 -0.97 -16.40
CA ASP A 271 -23.97 -1.76 -17.63
C ASP A 271 -23.11 -1.10 -18.72
N LEU A 272 -23.19 0.22 -18.85
CA LEU A 272 -22.35 0.99 -19.77
C LEU A 272 -20.87 0.96 -19.33
N ILE A 273 -20.60 1.08 -18.03
CA ILE A 273 -19.24 0.95 -17.47
C ILE A 273 -18.64 -0.43 -17.79
N GLU A 274 -19.41 -1.50 -17.62
CA GLU A 274 -18.98 -2.86 -17.94
C GLU A 274 -18.69 -3.04 -19.42
N ARG A 275 -19.58 -2.55 -20.30
CA ARG A 275 -19.35 -2.58 -21.75
C ARG A 275 -18.11 -1.77 -22.14
N ALA A 276 -17.90 -0.59 -21.54
CA ALA A 276 -16.71 0.23 -21.78
C ALA A 276 -15.43 -0.52 -21.38
N GLY A 277 -15.45 -1.25 -20.26
CA GLY A 277 -14.36 -2.13 -19.85
C GLY A 277 -14.06 -3.25 -20.85
N ALA A 278 -15.11 -3.88 -21.41
CA ALA A 278 -14.95 -4.92 -22.43
C ALA A 278 -14.35 -4.38 -23.74
N VAL A 279 -14.81 -3.21 -24.21
CA VAL A 279 -14.25 -2.55 -25.40
C VAL A 279 -12.81 -2.11 -25.15
N ALA A 280 -12.50 -1.56 -23.98
CA ALA A 280 -11.14 -1.18 -23.61
C ALA A 280 -10.21 -2.41 -23.60
N LYS A 281 -10.67 -3.55 -23.09
CA LYS A 281 -9.91 -4.80 -23.13
C LYS A 281 -9.58 -5.21 -24.56
N GLU A 282 -10.58 -5.19 -25.45
CA GLU A 282 -10.38 -5.53 -26.86
C GLU A 282 -9.40 -4.57 -27.53
N ALA A 283 -9.47 -3.28 -27.20
CA ALA A 283 -8.54 -2.27 -27.68
C ALA A 283 -7.10 -2.56 -27.26
N VAL A 284 -6.86 -2.97 -26.01
CA VAL A 284 -5.51 -3.37 -25.54
C VAL A 284 -5.05 -4.68 -26.18
N MET A 285 -5.96 -5.64 -26.40
CA MET A 285 -5.63 -6.89 -27.08
C MET A 285 -5.19 -6.67 -28.53
N THR A 286 -5.83 -5.73 -29.22
CA THR A 286 -5.61 -5.39 -30.64
C THR A 286 -4.69 -4.19 -30.85
N GLU A 287 -4.19 -3.59 -29.77
CA GLU A 287 -3.34 -2.38 -29.78
C GLU A 287 -3.95 -1.22 -30.60
N SER A 288 -5.28 -1.05 -30.50
CA SER A 288 -6.05 -0.11 -31.29
C SER A 288 -6.42 1.16 -30.51
N ILE A 289 -5.82 2.29 -30.88
CA ILE A 289 -6.18 3.62 -30.34
C ILE A 289 -7.64 3.97 -30.63
N ALA A 290 -8.14 3.66 -31.83
CA ALA A 290 -9.52 3.95 -32.21
C ALA A 290 -10.53 3.23 -31.30
N LYS A 291 -10.34 1.93 -31.05
CA LYS A 291 -11.19 1.19 -30.11
C LYS A 291 -11.04 1.68 -28.67
N LEU A 292 -9.84 2.08 -28.26
CA LEU A 292 -9.64 2.65 -26.93
C LEU A 292 -10.37 3.98 -26.78
N ALA A 293 -10.39 4.80 -27.82
CA ALA A 293 -11.16 6.04 -27.89
C ALA A 293 -12.67 5.79 -27.75
N GLU A 294 -13.20 4.73 -28.39
CA GLU A 294 -14.60 4.31 -28.20
C GLU A 294 -14.90 3.99 -26.72
N ALA A 295 -14.06 3.19 -26.08
CA ALA A 295 -14.22 2.84 -24.66
C ALA A 295 -14.15 4.07 -23.72
N VAL A 296 -13.24 5.00 -24.01
CA VAL A 296 -13.12 6.26 -23.28
C VAL A 296 -14.38 7.11 -23.44
N LEU A 297 -14.93 7.22 -24.65
CA LEU A 297 -16.17 7.96 -24.91
C LEU A 297 -17.39 7.31 -24.25
N MET A 298 -17.46 5.97 -24.20
CA MET A 298 -18.50 5.26 -23.45
C MET A 298 -18.43 5.56 -21.95
N SER A 299 -17.22 5.51 -21.38
CA SER A 299 -16.99 5.89 -19.98
C SER A 299 -17.37 7.35 -19.73
N TYR A 300 -17.04 8.25 -20.65
CA TYR A 300 -17.40 9.65 -20.56
C TYR A 300 -18.92 9.88 -20.65
N SER A 301 -19.62 9.13 -21.50
CA SER A 301 -21.08 9.17 -21.55
C SER A 301 -21.72 8.74 -20.23
N ALA A 302 -21.16 7.72 -19.55
CA ALA A 302 -21.60 7.33 -18.21
C ALA A 302 -21.38 8.48 -17.21
N GLN A 303 -20.20 9.11 -17.24
CA GLN A 303 -19.85 10.26 -16.40
C GLN A 303 -20.79 11.47 -16.59
N LEU A 304 -21.19 11.76 -17.82
CA LEU A 304 -22.18 12.81 -18.10
C LEU A 304 -23.56 12.44 -17.55
N GLY A 305 -23.95 11.16 -17.61
CA GLY A 305 -25.16 10.64 -16.97
C GLY A 305 -25.17 10.80 -15.45
N GLU A 306 -23.99 10.77 -14.81
CA GLU A 306 -23.79 11.06 -13.38
C GLU A 306 -23.87 12.56 -13.04
N GLY A 307 -24.06 13.45 -14.04
CA GLY A 307 -24.17 14.89 -13.84
C GLY A 307 -22.84 15.65 -13.88
N MET A 308 -21.77 15.04 -14.39
CA MET A 308 -20.51 15.76 -14.65
C MET A 308 -20.69 16.81 -15.76
N LYS A 309 -19.88 17.87 -15.71
CA LYS A 309 -19.91 18.94 -16.72
C LYS A 309 -19.23 18.46 -18.01
N ASP A 310 -19.62 19.06 -19.14
CA ASP A 310 -18.92 18.78 -20.39
C ASP A 310 -17.49 19.31 -20.34
N LEU A 311 -16.54 18.44 -20.66
CA LEU A 311 -15.14 18.72 -20.85
C LEU A 311 -14.92 19.47 -22.18
N PRO A 312 -14.03 20.47 -22.23
CA PRO A 312 -13.78 21.23 -23.44
C PRO A 312 -13.32 20.32 -24.58
N LYS A 313 -13.74 20.62 -25.81
CA LYS A 313 -13.24 19.92 -27.00
C LYS A 313 -11.87 20.47 -27.35
N ILE A 314 -10.88 19.58 -27.43
CA ILE A 314 -9.52 19.93 -27.84
C ILE A 314 -9.32 19.47 -29.27
N MET A 315 -8.83 20.38 -30.12
CA MET A 315 -8.57 20.07 -31.53
C MET A 315 -7.56 18.92 -31.63
N GLY A 316 -7.81 17.96 -32.52
CA GLY A 316 -6.96 16.78 -32.71
C GLY A 316 -7.21 15.62 -31.74
N SER A 317 -7.96 15.84 -30.64
CA SER A 317 -8.34 14.75 -29.74
C SER A 317 -9.46 13.88 -30.32
N VAL A 318 -9.36 12.57 -30.12
CA VAL A 318 -10.34 11.56 -30.59
C VAL A 318 -11.29 11.09 -29.48
N ALA A 319 -10.87 11.20 -28.21
CA ALA A 319 -11.70 10.89 -27.06
C ALA A 319 -11.26 11.67 -25.82
N ARG A 320 -12.16 11.82 -24.86
CA ARG A 320 -11.89 12.43 -23.56
C ARG A 320 -12.78 11.88 -22.48
N LYS A 321 -12.31 11.91 -21.23
CA LYS A 321 -13.10 11.60 -20.02
C LYS A 321 -12.44 12.19 -18.78
N TYR A 322 -13.16 12.29 -17.67
CA TYR A 322 -12.54 12.57 -16.38
C TYR A 322 -11.73 11.35 -15.90
N CYS A 323 -10.60 11.58 -15.23
CA CYS A 323 -9.83 10.53 -14.57
C CYS A 323 -10.43 10.16 -13.21
N GLY A 324 -10.33 8.88 -12.82
CA GLY A 324 -10.82 8.40 -11.53
C GLY A 324 -12.35 8.47 -11.41
N GLY A 325 -12.84 8.83 -10.22
CA GLY A 325 -14.28 8.96 -9.92
C GLY A 325 -14.96 10.20 -10.51
N GLY A 326 -14.20 11.11 -11.14
CA GLY A 326 -14.69 12.31 -11.82
C GLY A 326 -15.10 13.49 -10.93
N HIS A 327 -16.03 14.32 -11.42
CA HIS A 327 -16.47 15.59 -10.78
C HIS A 327 -15.36 16.62 -10.48
N GLY A 328 -14.21 16.50 -11.15
CA GLY A 328 -13.04 17.34 -10.95
C GLY A 328 -11.77 16.56 -11.29
N GLY A 329 -10.63 17.11 -10.93
CA GLY A 329 -9.33 16.51 -11.18
C GLY A 329 -8.82 16.76 -12.60
N TYR A 330 -8.01 15.82 -13.11
CA TYR A 330 -7.60 15.80 -14.49
C TYR A 330 -8.65 15.12 -15.37
N ALA A 331 -8.72 15.58 -16.63
CA ALA A 331 -9.36 14.87 -17.72
C ALA A 331 -8.31 14.29 -18.65
N LEU A 332 -8.49 13.02 -19.01
CA LEU A 332 -7.69 12.33 -20.02
C LEU A 332 -8.22 12.70 -21.41
N TYR A 333 -7.31 13.03 -22.32
CA TYR A 333 -7.55 13.19 -23.74
C TYR A 333 -6.70 12.19 -24.52
N LEU A 334 -7.33 11.48 -25.46
CA LEU A 334 -6.65 10.60 -26.41
C LEU A 334 -6.48 11.29 -27.76
N PHE A 335 -5.34 11.03 -28.39
CA PHE A 335 -4.94 11.54 -29.69
C PHE A 335 -4.56 10.37 -30.61
N PRO A 336 -4.72 10.54 -31.94
CA PRO A 336 -4.35 9.50 -32.89
C PRO A 336 -2.83 9.38 -33.09
N SER A 337 -2.06 10.42 -32.74
CA SER A 337 -0.60 10.43 -32.86
C SER A 337 0.03 11.46 -31.91
N ARG A 338 1.37 11.38 -31.77
CA ARG A 338 2.19 12.34 -31.02
C ARG A 338 2.06 13.76 -31.56
N GLU A 339 2.10 13.92 -32.87
CA GLU A 339 2.02 15.23 -33.53
C GLU A 339 0.67 15.91 -33.23
N ALA A 340 -0.42 15.13 -33.25
CA ALA A 340 -1.75 15.63 -32.92
C ALA A 340 -1.85 16.06 -31.44
N ARG A 341 -1.23 15.31 -30.53
CA ARG A 341 -1.16 15.67 -29.11
C ARG A 341 -0.30 16.91 -28.87
N ASP A 342 0.90 16.95 -29.43
CA ASP A 342 1.87 18.00 -29.17
C ASP A 342 1.43 19.35 -29.78
N ALA A 343 0.57 19.32 -30.82
CA ALA A 343 -0.08 20.51 -31.35
C ALA A 343 -1.20 21.07 -30.45
N ALA A 344 -1.69 20.30 -29.47
CA ALA A 344 -2.76 20.71 -28.57
C ALA A 344 -2.20 21.51 -27.37
N PRO A 345 -2.52 22.81 -27.24
CA PRO A 345 -1.98 23.63 -26.16
C PRO A 345 -2.63 23.33 -24.80
N GLY A 346 -1.86 23.53 -23.73
CA GLY A 346 -2.39 23.51 -22.35
C GLY A 346 -2.64 22.13 -21.76
N LEU A 347 -2.12 21.07 -22.39
CA LEU A 347 -2.14 19.70 -21.87
C LEU A 347 -0.80 19.33 -21.24
N VAL A 348 -0.86 18.57 -20.15
CA VAL A 348 0.31 17.84 -19.63
C VAL A 348 0.43 16.56 -20.43
N ALA A 349 1.47 16.45 -21.24
CA ALA A 349 1.77 15.23 -21.99
C ALA A 349 2.12 14.10 -21.03
N VAL A 350 1.51 12.93 -21.22
CA VAL A 350 1.81 11.73 -20.43
C VAL A 350 2.09 10.54 -21.34
N GLU A 351 2.96 9.66 -20.87
CA GLU A 351 3.39 8.47 -21.61
C GLU A 351 3.16 7.21 -20.75
N PRO A 352 2.87 6.05 -21.36
CA PRO A 352 2.86 4.78 -20.65
C PRO A 352 4.19 4.55 -19.91
N CYS A 353 4.11 4.24 -18.63
CA CYS A 353 5.25 3.90 -17.81
C CYS A 353 5.29 2.38 -17.64
N TYR A 354 6.23 1.71 -18.31
CA TYR A 354 6.54 0.30 -18.11
C TYR A 354 7.82 0.18 -17.27
N GLY A 355 7.77 -0.64 -16.22
CA GLY A 355 8.88 -0.86 -15.27
C GLY A 355 9.94 -1.83 -15.76
#